data_AF-A0A7Y4B7Q5-F1
#
_entry.id   AF-A0A7Y4B7Q5-F1
#
_cell.length_a   1.000
_cell.length_b   1.000
_cell.length_c   1.000
_cell.angle_alpha   90.00
_cell.angle_beta   90.00
_cell.angle_gamma   90.00
#
_symmetry.space_group_name_H-M   'P 1'
#
loop_
_entity.id
_entity.type
_entity.pdbx_description
1 polymer ?
#
loop_
_entity_poly.entity_id
_entity_poly.type
_entity_poly.pdbx_seq_one_letter_code
_entity_poly.pdbx_strand_id
1 'polypeptide(L)'
;MITINEVTEINVAKKYGLYWSKSICVDDPKINGLYVYQPTSLPFEPFYEISQKLEQLNNHIFLQLCATTNRFEYAQDATSNSNYTQIEWSLYKEVADQNLESWDYNLKVLSLVNPIILISTFLEWALKRLLLVCCDVHKFKAPKGKSNIDAMLEEIINKLGLQVEIPQSFQEKLDSYRFIRNKFAHGEWDQIGTLQDQDVKEYLVHIEKLFKVLEAQIIHKKYTY
;
A
#
# COMPACT_ATOMS: atom_id res chain seq x y z
N MET A 1 -18.40 -13.53 10.44
CA MET A 1 -17.83 -12.36 11.14
C MET A 1 -16.50 -12.83 11.68
N ILE A 2 -15.37 -12.33 11.15
CA ILE A 2 -14.03 -12.75 11.61
C ILE A 2 -13.69 -11.82 12.78
N THR A 3 -13.73 -12.35 14.00
CA THR A 3 -13.20 -11.67 15.18
C THR A 3 -11.67 -11.73 15.09
N ILE A 4 -11.06 -10.60 14.72
CA ILE A 4 -9.60 -10.46 14.72
C ILE A 4 -9.19 -10.26 16.19
N ASN A 5 -8.21 -11.05 16.67
CA ASN A 5 -7.70 -10.95 18.03
C ASN A 5 -6.81 -9.71 18.18
N GLU A 6 -6.97 -8.96 19.28
CA GLU A 6 -6.15 -7.78 19.64
C GLU A 6 -4.64 -8.08 19.60
N VAL A 7 -4.24 -9.31 19.94
CA VAL A 7 -2.83 -9.76 19.88
C VAL A 7 -2.31 -9.75 18.43
N THR A 8 -3.10 -10.23 17.48
CA THR A 8 -2.73 -10.26 16.05
C THR A 8 -2.64 -8.86 15.49
N GLU A 9 -3.56 -7.99 15.86
CA GLU A 9 -3.53 -6.58 15.46
C GLU A 9 -2.23 -5.92 15.91
N ILE A 10 -1.82 -6.13 17.17
CA ILE A 10 -0.55 -5.65 17.73
C ILE A 10 0.68 -6.25 17.01
N ASN A 11 0.63 -7.53 16.63
CA ASN A 11 1.73 -8.17 15.92
C ASN A 11 1.89 -7.61 14.50
N VAL A 12 0.79 -7.46 13.75
CA VAL A 12 0.79 -6.84 12.42
C VAL A 12 1.25 -5.39 12.50
N ALA A 13 0.75 -4.65 13.49
CA ALA A 13 1.19 -3.33 13.88
C ALA A 13 2.70 -3.23 14.03
N LYS A 14 3.29 -4.06 14.89
CA LYS A 14 4.74 -4.04 15.15
C LYS A 14 5.55 -4.47 13.93
N LYS A 15 5.09 -5.50 13.22
CA LYS A 15 5.81 -6.12 12.10
C LYS A 15 5.83 -5.22 10.86
N TYR A 16 4.65 -4.80 10.40
CA TYR A 16 4.48 -4.04 9.17
C TYR A 16 4.41 -2.53 9.41
N GLY A 17 4.30 -2.10 10.67
CA GLY A 17 4.18 -0.70 11.04
C GLY A 17 2.88 -0.04 10.56
N LEU A 18 1.84 -0.86 10.31
CA LEU A 18 0.52 -0.45 9.85
C LEU A 18 -0.51 -0.58 10.96
N TYR A 19 -1.46 0.34 11.04
CA TYR A 19 -2.47 0.40 12.10
C TYR A 19 -3.84 0.69 11.52
N TRP A 20 -4.89 0.43 12.30
CA TRP A 20 -6.22 0.95 11.97
C TRP A 20 -6.16 2.49 11.98
N SER A 21 -6.67 3.12 10.92
CA SER A 21 -6.84 4.56 10.92
C SER A 21 -7.71 4.97 12.11
N LYS A 22 -7.24 5.94 12.90
CA LYS A 22 -7.91 6.44 14.12
C LYS A 22 -7.84 5.50 15.34
N SER A 23 -7.14 4.36 15.29
CA SER A 23 -6.77 3.68 16.54
C SER A 23 -5.66 4.47 17.24
N ILE A 24 -5.94 4.99 18.43
CA ILE A 24 -4.92 5.54 19.32
C ILE A 24 -4.49 4.39 20.22
N CYS A 25 -3.30 3.82 19.99
CA CYS A 25 -2.72 2.92 20.98
C CYS A 25 -2.13 3.78 22.09
N VAL A 26 -2.88 3.92 23.18
CA VAL A 26 -2.50 4.79 24.31
C VAL A 26 -1.20 4.32 24.98
N ASP A 27 -0.91 3.03 24.89
CA ASP A 27 0.22 2.39 25.58
C ASP A 27 1.54 2.40 24.78
N ASP A 28 1.51 2.65 23.47
CA ASP A 28 2.72 2.86 22.66
C ASP A 28 2.54 4.01 21.64
N PRO A 29 3.02 5.23 21.97
CA PRO A 29 2.91 6.41 21.10
C PRO A 29 3.64 6.28 19.75
N LYS A 30 4.51 5.28 19.57
CA LYS A 30 5.17 5.01 18.28
C LYS A 30 4.25 4.22 17.33
N ILE A 31 3.17 3.65 17.86
CA ILE A 31 2.10 2.93 17.18
C ILE A 31 0.97 3.93 16.89
N ASN A 32 1.26 4.92 16.02
CA ASN A 32 0.30 5.94 15.62
C ASN A 32 0.15 5.93 14.09
N GLY A 33 -1.10 5.98 13.60
CA GLY A 33 -1.47 6.06 12.18
C GLY A 33 -1.12 7.39 11.49
N LEU A 34 -0.03 8.04 11.94
CA LEU A 34 0.47 9.35 11.50
C LEU A 34 0.86 9.43 10.02
N TYR A 35 0.88 8.30 9.31
CA TYR A 35 1.16 8.23 7.88
C TYR A 35 -0.11 8.30 7.00
N VAL A 36 -1.31 8.36 7.60
CA VAL A 36 -2.55 8.60 6.84
C VAL A 36 -2.61 10.08 6.50
N TYR A 37 -2.58 10.40 5.21
CA TYR A 37 -2.69 11.76 4.70
C TYR A 37 -3.92 12.47 5.28
N GLN A 38 -3.71 13.62 5.90
CA GLN A 38 -4.75 14.51 6.39
C GLN A 38 -4.61 15.87 5.68
N PRO A 39 -5.66 16.35 5.00
CA PRO A 39 -5.66 17.67 4.38
C PRO A 39 -5.39 18.74 5.42
N THR A 40 -4.47 19.66 5.11
CA THR A 40 -3.99 20.67 6.08
C THR A 40 -4.72 22.01 5.97
N SER A 41 -5.50 22.20 4.91
CA SER A 41 -6.13 23.48 4.57
C SER A 41 -7.64 23.32 4.31
N LEU A 42 -8.37 24.45 4.29
CA LEU A 42 -9.83 24.55 4.03
C LEU A 42 -10.31 23.49 3.01
N PRO A 43 -11.52 22.91 3.17
CA PRO A 43 -11.93 21.68 2.50
C PRO A 43 -11.87 21.80 0.97
N PHE A 44 -10.71 21.50 0.41
CA PHE A 44 -10.52 21.39 -1.03
C PHE A 44 -10.85 19.95 -1.40
N GLU A 45 -12.04 19.80 -1.98
CA GLU A 45 -12.73 18.52 -2.20
C GLU A 45 -11.85 17.37 -2.71
N PRO A 46 -10.97 17.54 -3.74
CA PRO A 46 -10.21 16.40 -4.25
C PRO A 46 -9.21 15.84 -3.22
N PHE A 47 -8.56 16.68 -2.42
CA PHE A 47 -7.63 16.19 -1.39
C PHE A 47 -8.36 15.60 -0.19
N TYR A 48 -9.54 16.12 0.13
CA TYR A 48 -10.39 15.51 1.14
C TYR A 48 -10.84 14.10 0.72
N GLU A 49 -11.31 13.92 -0.52
CA GLU A 49 -11.68 12.61 -1.05
C GLU A 49 -10.48 11.64 -1.05
N ILE A 50 -9.32 12.09 -1.52
CA ILE A 50 -8.07 11.32 -1.52
C ILE A 50 -7.71 10.86 -0.10
N SER A 51 -7.85 11.73 0.90
CA SER A 51 -7.56 11.39 2.30
C SER A 51 -8.47 10.29 2.82
N GLN A 52 -9.78 10.37 2.57
CA GLN A 52 -10.75 9.37 3.00
C GLN A 52 -10.50 8.02 2.32
N LYS A 53 -10.11 8.05 1.04
CA LYS A 53 -9.81 6.83 0.28
C LYS A 53 -8.48 6.19 0.70
N LEU A 54 -7.47 6.99 1.01
CA LEU A 54 -6.22 6.48 1.58
C LEU A 54 -6.46 5.85 2.95
N GLU A 55 -7.31 6.47 3.76
CA GLU A 55 -7.74 5.95 5.05
C GLU A 55 -8.40 4.56 4.90
N GLN A 56 -9.38 4.45 3.99
CA GLN A 56 -10.06 3.19 3.67
C GLN A 56 -9.07 2.11 3.19
N LEU A 57 -8.14 2.49 2.31
CA LEU A 57 -7.13 1.58 1.78
C LEU A 57 -6.21 1.05 2.89
N ASN A 58 -5.70 1.93 3.75
CA ASN A 58 -4.87 1.54 4.88
C ASN A 58 -5.59 0.53 5.77
N ASN A 59 -6.85 0.80 6.13
CA ASN A 59 -7.64 -0.12 6.95
C ASN A 59 -7.85 -1.46 6.28
N HIS A 60 -8.14 -1.45 4.99
CA HIS A 60 -8.30 -2.68 4.22
C HIS A 60 -7.02 -3.52 4.22
N ILE A 61 -5.86 -2.89 3.95
CA ILE A 61 -4.56 -3.55 3.97
C ILE A 61 -4.25 -4.11 5.36
N PHE A 62 -4.47 -3.32 6.41
CA PHE A 62 -4.23 -3.73 7.79
C PHE A 62 -5.08 -4.96 8.16
N LEU A 63 -6.39 -4.93 7.87
CA LEU A 63 -7.30 -6.04 8.13
C LEU A 63 -6.93 -7.28 7.30
N GLN A 64 -6.52 -7.10 6.05
CA GLN A 64 -6.03 -8.18 5.20
C GLN A 64 -4.79 -8.84 5.80
N LEU A 65 -3.82 -8.04 6.26
CA LEU A 65 -2.61 -8.56 6.90
C LEU A 65 -2.96 -9.29 8.19
N CYS A 66 -3.84 -8.75 9.04
CA CYS A 66 -4.33 -9.42 10.25
C CYS A 66 -4.98 -10.77 9.93
N ALA A 67 -5.87 -10.81 8.93
CA ALA A 67 -6.51 -12.05 8.52
C ALA A 67 -5.50 -13.08 7.96
N THR A 68 -4.47 -12.61 7.25
CA THR A 68 -3.46 -13.47 6.64
C THR A 68 -2.48 -14.00 7.69
N THR A 69 -2.03 -13.15 8.62
CA THR A 69 -1.19 -13.52 9.77
C THR A 69 -1.92 -14.51 10.67
N ASN A 70 -3.19 -14.28 11.01
CA ASN A 70 -3.98 -15.23 11.81
C ASN A 70 -4.08 -16.61 11.16
N ARG A 71 -4.36 -16.66 9.86
CA ARG A 71 -4.45 -17.93 9.13
C ARG A 71 -3.10 -18.64 9.07
N PHE A 72 -2.02 -17.88 9.00
CA PHE A 72 -0.66 -18.41 8.99
C PHE A 72 -0.26 -18.98 10.34
N GLU A 73 -0.46 -18.24 11.43
CA GLU A 73 -0.20 -18.70 12.81
C GLU A 73 -1.01 -19.98 13.10
N TYR A 74 -2.30 -20.00 12.72
CA TYR A 74 -3.14 -21.20 12.85
C TYR A 74 -2.62 -22.39 12.03
N ALA A 75 -2.15 -22.16 10.80
CA ALA A 75 -1.60 -23.22 9.95
C ALA A 75 -0.29 -23.78 10.53
N GLN A 76 0.60 -22.92 11.03
CA GLN A 76 1.83 -23.34 11.70
C GLN A 76 1.53 -24.15 12.96
N ASP A 77 0.61 -23.69 13.80
CA ASP A 77 0.18 -24.42 15.01
C ASP A 77 -0.43 -25.79 14.67
N ALA A 78 -1.23 -25.87 13.60
CA ALA A 78 -1.82 -27.13 13.13
C ALA A 78 -0.76 -28.11 12.60
N THR A 79 0.28 -27.62 11.91
CA THR A 79 1.41 -28.46 11.47
C THR A 79 2.35 -28.88 12.60
N SER A 80 2.43 -28.08 13.68
CA SER A 80 3.29 -28.34 14.83
C SER A 80 2.66 -29.30 15.85
N ASN A 81 1.36 -29.55 15.75
CA ASN A 81 0.61 -30.45 16.64
C ASN A 81 0.49 -31.85 16.02
N SER A 82 1.16 -32.84 16.61
CA SER A 82 1.19 -34.24 16.12
C SER A 82 -0.18 -34.94 16.09
N ASN A 83 -1.20 -34.37 16.73
CA ASN A 83 -2.57 -34.89 16.76
C ASN A 83 -3.45 -34.41 15.59
N TYR A 84 -2.98 -33.51 14.72
CA TYR A 84 -3.75 -32.96 13.60
C TYR A 84 -3.68 -33.81 12.31
N THR A 85 -3.69 -35.13 12.46
CA THR A 85 -3.59 -36.11 11.35
C THR A 85 -4.92 -36.43 10.66
N GLN A 86 -5.85 -35.48 10.57
CA GLN A 86 -7.12 -35.68 9.82
C GLN A 86 -7.51 -34.48 8.94
N ILE A 87 -6.55 -33.86 8.26
CA ILE A 87 -6.87 -33.03 7.10
C ILE A 87 -6.75 -33.92 5.85
N GLU A 88 -7.90 -34.36 5.34
CA GLU A 88 -8.06 -35.18 4.13
C GLU A 88 -7.79 -34.34 2.86
N TRP A 89 -6.58 -33.80 2.74
CA TRP A 89 -6.09 -33.08 1.57
C TRP A 89 -4.75 -33.68 1.16
N SER A 90 -4.80 -34.89 0.61
CA SER A 90 -3.62 -35.69 0.24
C SER A 90 -2.64 -34.98 -0.70
N LEU A 91 -3.10 -34.01 -1.51
CA LEU A 91 -2.23 -33.20 -2.36
C LEU A 91 -1.40 -32.15 -1.60
N TYR A 92 -1.89 -31.66 -0.46
CA TYR A 92 -1.22 -30.60 0.32
C TYR A 92 -0.13 -31.16 1.23
N LYS A 93 -0.19 -32.45 1.59
CA LYS A 93 0.81 -33.09 2.46
C LYS A 93 2.12 -33.37 1.72
N GLU A 94 2.07 -33.88 0.48
CA GLU A 94 3.27 -34.05 -0.37
C GLU A 94 3.91 -32.71 -0.74
N VAL A 95 3.09 -31.67 -0.95
CA VAL A 95 3.57 -30.31 -1.26
C VAL A 95 4.13 -29.60 -0.02
N ALA A 96 3.59 -29.86 1.18
CA ALA A 96 4.10 -29.34 2.45
C ALA A 96 5.40 -30.05 2.86
N ASP A 97 5.49 -31.38 2.74
CA ASP A 97 6.67 -32.15 3.14
C ASP A 97 7.91 -31.87 2.27
N GLN A 98 7.74 -31.30 1.06
CA GLN A 98 8.85 -30.99 0.15
C GLN A 98 9.29 -29.52 0.14
N ASN A 99 8.55 -28.57 0.75
CA ASN A 99 8.72 -27.16 0.37
C ASN A 99 8.18 -26.10 1.38
N LEU A 100 8.15 -26.37 2.69
CA LEU A 100 7.70 -25.41 3.72
C LEU A 100 8.34 -24.01 3.61
N GLU A 101 9.64 -23.91 3.32
CA GLU A 101 10.34 -22.62 3.14
C GLU A 101 9.78 -21.80 1.96
N SER A 102 9.31 -22.47 0.90
CA SER A 102 8.68 -21.81 -0.26
C SER A 102 7.27 -21.30 0.06
N TRP A 103 6.55 -21.91 0.99
CA TRP A 103 5.22 -21.46 1.40
C TRP A 103 5.29 -20.18 2.22
N ASP A 104 6.24 -20.11 3.15
CA ASP A 104 6.49 -18.89 3.94
C ASP A 104 6.89 -17.73 3.04
N TYR A 105 7.76 -17.99 2.04
CA TYR A 105 8.12 -17.02 1.01
C TYR A 105 6.92 -16.61 0.16
N ASN A 106 6.15 -17.57 -0.39
CA ASN A 106 4.99 -17.29 -1.24
C ASN A 106 3.90 -16.53 -0.50
N LEU A 107 3.63 -16.88 0.76
CA LEU A 107 2.68 -16.18 1.60
C LEU A 107 3.18 -14.78 1.95
N LYS A 108 4.47 -14.61 2.24
CA LYS A 108 5.05 -13.28 2.47
C LYS A 108 4.97 -12.41 1.22
N VAL A 109 5.31 -12.96 0.05
CA VAL A 109 5.17 -12.28 -1.24
C VAL A 109 3.71 -11.91 -1.48
N LEU A 110 2.75 -12.83 -1.36
CA LEU A 110 1.33 -12.53 -1.57
C LEU A 110 0.78 -11.51 -0.55
N SER A 111 1.24 -11.59 0.70
CA SER A 111 0.81 -10.67 1.77
C SER A 111 1.31 -9.25 1.57
N LEU A 112 2.46 -9.06 0.90
CA LEU A 112 3.09 -7.75 0.71
C LEU A 112 2.90 -7.18 -0.70
N VAL A 113 2.89 -8.03 -1.73
CA VAL A 113 2.66 -7.63 -3.12
C VAL A 113 1.25 -7.08 -3.31
N ASN A 114 0.23 -7.73 -2.74
CA ASN A 114 -1.16 -7.23 -2.85
C ASN A 114 -1.30 -5.80 -2.33
N PRO A 115 -0.85 -5.47 -1.10
CA PRO A 115 -0.81 -4.09 -0.61
C PRO A 115 -0.08 -3.13 -1.55
N ILE A 116 1.10 -3.48 -2.06
CA ILE A 116 1.87 -2.64 -3.00
C ILE A 116 1.07 -2.35 -4.28
N ILE A 117 0.39 -3.37 -4.81
CA ILE A 117 -0.45 -3.23 -6.01
C ILE A 117 -1.63 -2.30 -5.71
N LEU A 118 -2.36 -2.53 -4.61
CA LEU A 118 -3.50 -1.71 -4.22
C LEU A 118 -3.10 -0.25 -4.01
N ILE A 119 -1.96 0.00 -3.36
CA ILE A 119 -1.40 1.34 -3.16
C ILE A 119 -1.06 2.00 -4.50
N SER A 120 -0.44 1.27 -5.43
CA SER A 120 -0.12 1.80 -6.76
C SER A 120 -1.38 2.13 -7.57
N THR A 121 -2.40 1.28 -7.51
CA THR A 121 -3.71 1.53 -8.15
C THR A 121 -4.40 2.74 -7.54
N PHE A 122 -4.34 2.90 -6.22
CA PHE A 122 -4.86 4.07 -5.53
C PHE A 122 -4.13 5.35 -5.95
N LEU A 123 -2.80 5.35 -6.02
CA LEU A 123 -2.02 6.50 -6.47
C LEU A 123 -2.40 6.89 -7.90
N GLU A 124 -2.52 5.92 -8.81
CA GLU A 124 -3.00 6.20 -10.18
C GLU A 124 -4.41 6.82 -10.19
N TRP A 125 -5.32 6.30 -9.38
CA TRP A 125 -6.68 6.85 -9.27
C TRP A 125 -6.68 8.29 -8.71
N ALA A 126 -5.92 8.54 -7.66
CA ALA A 126 -5.83 9.85 -7.02
C ALA A 126 -5.23 10.90 -7.95
N LEU A 127 -4.19 10.56 -8.70
CA LEU A 127 -3.61 11.46 -9.71
C LEU A 127 -4.59 11.73 -10.87
N LYS A 128 -5.36 10.74 -11.32
CA LYS A 128 -6.45 10.97 -12.29
C LYS A 128 -7.51 11.91 -11.73
N ARG A 129 -7.85 11.80 -10.45
CA ARG A 129 -8.80 12.71 -9.79
C ARG A 129 -8.27 14.14 -9.78
N LEU A 130 -6.99 14.34 -9.44
CA LEU A 130 -6.35 15.66 -9.50
C LEU A 130 -6.29 16.22 -10.92
N LEU A 131 -5.94 15.40 -11.93
CA LEU A 131 -5.96 15.82 -13.33
C LEU A 131 -7.34 16.29 -13.79
N LEU A 132 -8.39 15.57 -13.39
CA LEU A 132 -9.76 15.93 -13.72
C LEU A 132 -10.17 17.25 -13.05
N VAL A 133 -9.99 17.36 -11.73
CA VAL A 133 -10.55 18.46 -10.94
C VAL A 133 -9.69 19.73 -11.01
N CYS A 134 -8.36 19.60 -11.01
CA CYS A 134 -7.44 20.74 -10.98
C CYS A 134 -7.00 21.18 -12.37
N CYS A 135 -6.95 20.27 -13.34
CA CYS A 135 -6.38 20.52 -14.67
C CYS A 135 -7.37 20.42 -15.83
N ASP A 136 -8.63 20.06 -15.55
CA ASP A 136 -9.70 19.81 -16.53
C ASP A 136 -9.35 18.75 -17.59
N VAL A 137 -8.56 17.74 -17.20
CA VAL A 137 -8.12 16.66 -18.09
C VAL A 137 -9.01 15.43 -17.89
N HIS A 138 -10.00 15.26 -18.76
CA HIS A 138 -10.93 14.12 -18.71
C HIS A 138 -10.36 12.80 -19.24
N LYS A 139 -9.40 12.87 -20.16
CA LYS A 139 -8.78 11.69 -20.78
C LYS A 139 -7.28 11.86 -20.79
N PHE A 140 -6.60 11.10 -19.95
CA PHE A 140 -5.15 11.07 -19.88
C PHE A 140 -4.60 9.80 -20.52
N LYS A 141 -3.56 9.94 -21.34
CA LYS A 141 -2.81 8.82 -21.90
C LYS A 141 -1.33 9.10 -21.74
N ALA A 142 -0.63 8.22 -21.03
CA ALA A 142 0.81 8.35 -20.85
C ALA A 142 1.54 8.26 -22.21
N PRO A 143 2.60 9.05 -22.42
CA PRO A 143 3.52 8.88 -23.53
C PRO A 143 4.14 7.48 -23.54
N LYS A 144 4.52 6.99 -24.73
CA LYS A 144 5.21 5.70 -24.85
C LYS A 144 6.50 5.71 -24.03
N GLY A 145 6.76 4.63 -23.31
CA GLY A 145 7.97 4.45 -22.49
C GLY A 145 7.95 5.11 -21.12
N LYS A 146 6.83 5.76 -20.74
CA LYS A 146 6.69 6.42 -19.44
C LYS A 146 5.68 5.70 -18.54
N SER A 147 5.94 5.70 -17.22
CA SER A 147 4.94 5.25 -16.25
C SER A 147 3.70 6.15 -16.31
N ASN A 148 2.51 5.57 -16.09
CA ASN A 148 1.29 6.36 -15.93
C ASN A 148 1.44 7.37 -14.78
N ILE A 149 1.99 6.95 -13.66
CA ILE A 149 2.16 7.78 -12.46
C ILE A 149 3.06 8.98 -12.77
N ASP A 150 4.27 8.74 -13.29
CA ASP A 150 5.22 9.79 -13.65
C ASP A 150 4.62 10.76 -14.68
N ALA A 151 3.95 10.23 -15.70
CA ALA A 151 3.36 11.05 -16.74
C ALA A 151 2.22 11.94 -16.18
N MET A 152 1.39 11.42 -15.27
CA MET A 152 0.33 12.20 -14.63
C MET A 152 0.89 13.25 -13.67
N LEU A 153 1.92 12.92 -12.90
CA LEU A 153 2.60 13.86 -12.02
C LEU A 153 3.18 15.04 -12.80
N GLU A 154 3.91 14.77 -13.88
CA GLU A 154 4.45 15.81 -14.73
C GLU A 154 3.37 16.67 -15.37
N GLU A 155 2.28 16.06 -15.85
CA GLU A 155 1.16 16.81 -16.43
C GLU A 155 0.54 17.76 -15.40
N ILE A 156 0.32 17.32 -14.15
CA ILE A 156 -0.19 18.16 -13.06
C ILE A 156 0.78 19.31 -12.76
N ILE A 157 2.07 18.99 -12.59
CA ILE A 157 3.12 19.97 -12.26
C ILE A 157 3.22 21.03 -13.36
N ASN A 158 3.26 20.60 -14.63
CA ASN A 158 3.41 21.49 -15.78
C ASN A 158 2.18 22.36 -15.99
N LYS A 159 0.96 21.79 -15.98
CA LYS A 159 -0.28 22.56 -16.21
C LYS A 159 -0.55 23.61 -15.15
N LEU A 160 -0.20 23.33 -13.90
CA LEU A 160 -0.41 24.24 -12.78
C LEU A 160 0.82 25.11 -12.46
N GLY A 161 1.93 24.92 -13.19
CA GLY A 161 3.19 25.62 -12.95
C GLY A 161 3.69 25.45 -11.52
N LEU A 162 3.61 24.23 -10.98
CA LEU A 162 4.02 23.93 -9.60
C LEU A 162 5.53 23.81 -9.51
N GLN A 163 6.09 24.19 -8.36
CA GLN A 163 7.50 23.96 -8.05
C GLN A 163 7.60 22.76 -7.10
N VAL A 164 7.38 21.56 -7.66
CA VAL A 164 7.47 20.30 -6.92
C VAL A 164 8.68 19.54 -7.41
N GLU A 165 9.61 19.27 -6.50
CA GLU A 165 10.70 18.32 -6.72
C GLU A 165 10.32 16.97 -6.10
N ILE A 166 10.30 15.93 -6.92
CA ILE A 166 10.06 14.56 -6.47
C ILE A 166 11.42 13.98 -6.06
N PRO A 167 11.62 13.58 -4.79
CA PRO A 167 12.90 13.01 -4.36
C PRO A 167 13.25 11.76 -5.19
N GLN A 168 14.50 11.66 -5.63
CA GLN A 168 14.97 10.50 -6.41
C GLN A 168 14.70 9.16 -5.69
N SER A 169 14.88 9.12 -4.37
CA SER A 169 14.60 7.92 -3.57
C SER A 169 13.14 7.48 -3.64
N PHE A 170 12.20 8.40 -3.79
CA PHE A 170 10.79 8.06 -4.00
C PHE A 170 10.54 7.56 -5.42
N GLN A 171 11.18 8.17 -6.42
CA GLN A 171 11.09 7.72 -7.81
C GLN A 171 11.60 6.28 -7.97
N GLU A 172 12.75 5.96 -7.37
CA GLU A 172 13.32 4.60 -7.36
C GLU A 172 12.37 3.58 -6.73
N LYS A 173 11.68 3.96 -5.64
CA LYS A 173 10.65 3.12 -5.01
C LYS A 173 9.43 2.93 -5.92
N LEU A 174 8.93 3.98 -6.57
CA LEU A 174 7.84 3.86 -7.56
C LEU A 174 8.20 2.91 -8.70
N ASP A 175 9.43 2.99 -9.20
CA ASP A 175 9.93 2.09 -10.24
C ASP A 175 10.01 0.63 -9.76
N SER A 176 10.51 0.43 -8.54
CA SER A 176 10.55 -0.90 -7.90
C SER A 176 9.14 -1.48 -7.73
N TYR A 177 8.18 -0.72 -7.21
CA TYR A 177 6.81 -1.17 -7.02
C TYR A 177 6.08 -1.42 -8.34
N ARG A 178 6.37 -0.63 -9.39
CA ARG A 178 5.90 -0.90 -10.75
C ARG A 178 6.46 -2.21 -11.28
N PHE A 179 7.74 -2.47 -11.08
CA PHE A 179 8.37 -3.73 -11.46
C PHE A 179 7.67 -4.91 -10.77
N ILE A 180 7.48 -4.84 -9.45
CA ILE A 180 6.78 -5.86 -8.66
C ILE A 180 5.37 -6.11 -9.20
N ARG A 181 4.57 -5.06 -9.43
CA ARG A 181 3.22 -5.19 -10.00
C ARG A 181 3.22 -5.89 -11.35
N ASN A 182 4.14 -5.51 -12.24
CA ASN A 182 4.21 -6.07 -13.59
C ASN A 182 4.61 -7.55 -13.54
N LYS A 183 5.63 -7.90 -12.76
CA LYS A 183 6.05 -9.30 -12.55
C LYS A 183 4.93 -10.14 -11.96
N PHE A 184 4.22 -9.61 -10.97
CA PHE A 184 3.07 -10.28 -10.40
C PHE A 184 1.96 -10.55 -11.42
N ALA A 185 1.61 -9.54 -12.24
CA ALA A 185 0.56 -9.65 -13.26
C ALA A 185 0.91 -10.64 -14.39
N HIS A 186 2.20 -10.84 -14.68
CA HIS A 186 2.68 -11.79 -15.69
C HIS A 186 2.96 -13.19 -15.13
N GLY A 187 2.77 -13.41 -13.82
CA GLY A 187 3.07 -14.71 -13.19
C GLY A 187 4.56 -14.97 -12.95
N GLU A 188 5.41 -13.97 -13.13
CA GLU A 188 6.87 -14.05 -12.98
C GLU A 188 7.27 -13.79 -11.51
N TRP A 189 6.68 -14.54 -10.59
CA TRP A 189 6.79 -14.28 -9.15
C TRP A 189 8.18 -14.56 -8.58
N ASP A 190 8.92 -15.47 -9.20
CA ASP A 190 10.32 -15.78 -8.91
C ASP A 190 11.26 -14.58 -9.11
N GLN A 191 10.84 -13.62 -9.94
CA GLN A 191 11.61 -12.40 -10.21
C GLN A 191 11.27 -11.26 -9.24
N ILE A 192 10.25 -11.44 -8.37
CA ILE A 192 9.93 -10.49 -7.32
C ILE A 192 10.98 -10.68 -6.22
N GLY A 193 11.92 -9.73 -6.13
CA GLY A 193 12.95 -9.74 -5.08
C GLY A 193 12.36 -9.73 -3.66
N THR A 194 13.22 -9.91 -2.66
CA THR A 194 12.79 -9.97 -1.26
C THR A 194 12.14 -8.66 -0.79
N LEU A 195 10.83 -8.71 -0.53
CA LEU A 195 10.10 -7.62 0.12
C LEU A 195 10.37 -7.58 1.62
N GLN A 196 10.60 -6.38 2.13
CA GLN A 196 10.76 -6.11 3.55
C GLN A 196 9.40 -5.81 4.17
N ASP A 197 9.22 -6.19 5.44
CA ASP A 197 7.95 -6.00 6.13
C ASP A 197 7.55 -4.50 6.21
N GLN A 198 8.52 -3.59 6.15
CA GLN A 198 8.28 -2.14 6.18
C GLN A 198 7.92 -1.52 4.82
N ASP A 199 8.07 -2.24 3.70
CA ASP A 199 7.89 -1.66 2.36
C ASP A 199 6.50 -1.05 2.16
N VAL A 200 5.45 -1.67 2.72
CA VAL A 200 4.07 -1.19 2.58
C VAL A 200 3.88 0.15 3.30
N LYS A 201 4.40 0.26 4.52
CA LYS A 201 4.37 1.51 5.30
C LYS A 201 5.19 2.60 4.63
N GLU A 202 6.41 2.28 4.20
CA GLU A 202 7.27 3.22 3.49
C GLU A 202 6.55 3.80 2.27
N TYR A 203 5.86 2.95 1.50
CA TYR A 203 5.12 3.39 0.33
C TYR A 203 3.97 4.35 0.69
N LEU A 204 3.19 4.03 1.73
CA LEU A 204 2.12 4.92 2.22
C LEU A 204 2.68 6.27 2.68
N VAL A 205 3.79 6.28 3.42
CA VAL A 205 4.47 7.51 3.89
C VAL A 205 4.95 8.36 2.71
N HIS A 206 5.49 7.73 1.67
CA HIS A 206 5.92 8.47 0.49
C HIS A 206 4.74 9.11 -0.26
N ILE A 207 3.62 8.38 -0.38
CA ILE A 207 2.39 8.89 -1.00
C ILE A 207 1.78 10.03 -0.17
N GLU A 208 1.79 9.90 1.15
CA GLU A 208 1.33 10.94 2.07
C GLU A 208 2.14 12.23 1.88
N LYS A 209 3.48 12.12 1.85
CA LYS A 209 4.38 13.27 1.60
C LYS A 209 4.13 13.90 0.24
N LEU A 210 3.96 13.09 -0.80
CA LEU A 210 3.62 13.57 -2.15
C LEU A 210 2.34 14.41 -2.13
N PHE A 211 1.26 13.89 -1.54
CA PHE A 211 -0.01 14.62 -1.51
C PHE A 211 0.06 15.89 -0.66
N LYS A 212 0.80 15.89 0.46
CA LYS A 212 1.04 17.12 1.24
C LYS A 212 1.72 18.21 0.41
N VAL A 213 2.74 17.84 -0.37
CA VAL A 213 3.46 18.79 -1.23
C VAL A 213 2.56 19.30 -2.36
N LEU A 214 1.82 18.40 -3.01
CA LEU A 214 0.87 18.77 -4.08
C LEU A 214 -0.25 19.68 -3.54
N GLU A 215 -0.85 19.35 -2.40
CA GLU A 215 -1.90 20.16 -1.76
C GLU A 215 -1.41 21.57 -1.48
N ALA A 216 -0.28 21.70 -0.78
CA ALA A 216 0.27 23.00 -0.40
C ALA A 216 0.53 23.89 -1.62
N GLN A 217 1.10 23.33 -2.69
CA GLN A 217 1.43 24.07 -3.90
C GLN A 217 0.18 24.45 -4.72
N ILE A 218 -0.77 23.52 -4.88
CA ILE A 218 -2.01 23.77 -5.63
C ILE A 218 -2.87 24.82 -4.92
N ILE A 219 -3.02 24.72 -3.59
CA ILE A 219 -3.78 25.68 -2.80
C ILE A 219 -3.10 27.05 -2.81
N HIS A 220 -1.78 27.11 -2.64
CA HIS A 220 -1.05 28.37 -2.74
C HIS A 220 -1.28 29.05 -4.10
N LYS A 221 -1.20 28.30 -5.21
CA LYS A 221 -1.47 28.82 -6.55
C LYS A 221 -2.91 29.29 -6.75
N LYS A 222 -3.89 28.59 -6.17
CA LYS A 222 -5.33 28.88 -6.38
C LYS A 222 -5.85 30.06 -5.57
N TYR A 223 -5.22 30.38 -4.43
CA TYR A 223 -5.74 31.38 -3.49
C TYR A 223 -4.79 32.56 -3.22
N THR A 224 -3.58 32.58 -3.79
CA THR A 224 -2.61 33.68 -3.61
C THR A 224 -2.43 34.54 -4.87
N TYR A 225 -2.94 34.07 -6.02
CA TYR A 225 -2.93 34.76 -7.31
C TYR A 225 -4.31 34.68 -7.95
#